data_AF-A0AA37D0E0-F1
#
_entry.id   AF-A0AA37D0E0-F1
#
_cell.length_a   1.000
_cell.length_b   1.000
_cell.length_c   1.000
_cell.angle_alpha   90.00
_cell.angle_beta   90.00
_cell.angle_gamma   90.00
#
_symmetry.space_group_name_H-M   'P 1'
#
loop_
_entity.id
_entity.type
_entity.pdbx_description
1 polymer ?
#
loop_
_entity_poly.entity_id
_entity_poly.type
_entity_poly.pdbx_seq_one_letter_code
_entity_poly.pdbx_strand_id
1 'polypeptide(L)'
;MEVRGKQRLAFLEDKERSKLIRSHLLKSRGYWIVVALVFLMAAWQLAVGAPLMIVLSVLSMCLPFSIHAIRWSYRAWQVRSGTLFVEGAFGRYVRDMLWVRGIQ
;
A
#
# COMPACT_ATOMS: atom_id res chain seq x y z
N MET A 1 -12.58 -23.24 -2.47
CA MET A 1 -11.47 -22.63 -1.70
C MET A 1 -11.86 -21.35 -0.93
N GLU A 2 -13.04 -20.74 -1.15
CA GLU A 2 -13.49 -19.49 -0.48
C GLU A 2 -13.78 -19.60 1.02
N VAL A 3 -14.27 -20.75 1.50
CA VAL A 3 -14.69 -20.94 2.91
C VAL A 3 -13.51 -20.81 3.89
N ARG A 4 -12.31 -21.21 3.46
CA ARG A 4 -11.10 -21.28 4.30
C ARG A 4 -10.58 -19.91 4.72
N GLY A 5 -10.81 -18.86 3.92
CA GLY A 5 -10.37 -17.49 4.22
C GLY A 5 -11.26 -16.78 5.24
N LYS A 6 -12.58 -16.99 5.18
CA LYS A 6 -13.54 -16.40 6.13
C LYS A 6 -13.47 -17.07 7.51
N GLN A 7 -13.30 -18.40 7.57
CA GLN A 7 -13.16 -19.14 8.84
C GLN A 7 -11.88 -18.80 9.61
N ARG A 8 -10.77 -18.48 8.91
CA ARG A 8 -9.49 -18.12 9.58
C ARG A 8 -9.52 -16.75 10.27
N LEU A 9 -10.45 -15.87 9.90
CA LEU A 9 -10.57 -14.53 10.50
C LEU A 9 -11.58 -14.48 11.64
N ALA A 10 -12.59 -15.36 11.66
CA ALA A 10 -13.55 -15.46 12.76
C ALA A 10 -12.94 -16.09 14.04
N PHE A 11 -11.80 -16.77 13.91
CA PHE A 11 -11.08 -17.41 15.02
C PHE A 11 -9.99 -16.51 15.65
N LEU A 12 -9.67 -15.36 15.04
CA LEU A 12 -8.64 -14.44 15.54
C LEU A 12 -9.31 -13.39 16.43
N GLU A 13 -9.04 -13.49 17.73
CA GLU A 13 -9.37 -12.49 18.74
C GLU A 13 -9.05 -11.07 18.21
N ASP A 14 -9.94 -10.09 18.43
CA ASP A 14 -9.86 -8.73 17.82
C ASP A 14 -8.49 -8.05 17.97
N LYS A 15 -7.74 -8.44 19.01
CA LYS A 15 -6.36 -8.00 19.29
C LYS A 15 -5.34 -8.49 18.26
N GLU A 16 -5.44 -9.75 17.81
CA GLU A 16 -4.53 -10.33 16.81
C GLU A 16 -4.80 -9.79 15.41
N ARG A 17 -6.08 -9.57 15.08
CA ARG A 17 -6.49 -8.92 13.82
C ARG A 17 -5.96 -7.49 13.73
N SER A 18 -6.01 -6.75 14.82
CA SER A 18 -5.45 -5.39 14.92
C SER A 18 -3.93 -5.36 14.75
N LYS A 19 -3.22 -6.34 15.33
CA LYS A 19 -1.76 -6.48 15.18
C LYS A 19 -1.36 -6.82 13.73
N LEU A 20 -2.13 -7.67 13.06
CA LEU A 20 -1.91 -8.02 11.66
C LEU A 20 -2.15 -6.83 10.73
N ILE A 21 -3.22 -6.06 10.95
CA ILE A 21 -3.51 -4.82 10.20
C ILE A 21 -2.36 -3.82 10.38
N ARG A 22 -1.89 -3.62 11.62
CA ARG A 22 -0.77 -2.71 11.91
C ARG A 22 0.52 -3.13 11.22
N SER A 23 0.82 -4.43 11.17
CA SER A 23 1.98 -4.96 10.43
C SER A 23 1.89 -4.70 8.92
N HIS A 24 0.71 -4.90 8.32
CA HIS A 24 0.51 -4.62 6.90
C HIS A 24 0.60 -3.12 6.57
N LEU A 25 0.09 -2.25 7.45
CA LEU A 25 0.21 -0.80 7.30
C LEU A 25 1.66 -0.32 7.49
N LEU A 26 2.42 -0.90 8.42
CA LEU A 26 3.85 -0.61 8.58
C LEU A 26 4.64 -0.97 7.32
N LYS A 27 4.35 -2.13 6.70
CA LYS A 27 4.95 -2.50 5.41
C LYS A 27 4.59 -1.51 4.30
N SER A 28 3.33 -1.11 4.19
CA SER A 28 2.89 -0.11 3.21
C SER A 28 3.62 1.23 3.40
N ARG A 29 3.74 1.70 4.66
CA ARG A 29 4.53 2.90 5.00
C ARG A 29 6.00 2.75 4.63
N GLY A 30 6.60 1.58 4.84
CA GLY A 30 7.96 1.28 4.41
C GLY A 30 8.16 1.47 2.90
N TYR A 31 7.23 0.95 2.08
CA TYR A 31 7.30 1.18 0.63
C TYR A 31 7.12 2.64 0.25
N TRP A 32 6.25 3.40 0.94
CA TRP A 32 6.14 4.84 0.72
C TRP A 32 7.41 5.62 1.08
N ILE A 33 8.12 5.21 2.13
CA ILE A 33 9.44 5.77 2.48
C ILE A 33 10.44 5.48 1.35
N VAL A 34 10.45 4.27 0.80
CA VAL A 34 11.30 3.92 -0.34
C VAL A 34 10.95 4.77 -1.57
N VAL A 35 9.67 4.96 -1.89
CA VAL A 35 9.24 5.86 -2.98
C VAL A 35 9.75 7.29 -2.75
N ALA A 36 9.64 7.82 -1.52
CA ALA A 36 10.13 9.15 -1.19
C ALA A 36 11.66 9.26 -1.35
N LEU A 37 12.42 8.25 -0.94
CA LEU A 37 13.87 8.20 -1.11
C LEU A 37 14.28 8.14 -2.59
N VAL A 38 13.60 7.32 -3.40
CA VAL A 38 13.82 7.24 -4.85
C VAL A 38 13.53 8.58 -5.52
N PHE A 39 12.46 9.26 -5.10
CA PHE A 39 12.12 10.59 -5.62
C PHE A 39 13.18 11.63 -5.23
N LEU A 40 13.64 11.65 -3.98
CA LEU A 40 14.74 12.52 -3.52
C LEU A 40 16.03 12.25 -4.30
N MET A 41 16.33 10.99 -4.57
CA MET A 41 17.48 10.60 -5.39
C MET A 41 17.36 11.11 -6.83
N ALA A 42 16.18 11.02 -7.45
CA ALA A 42 15.95 11.58 -8.78
C ALA A 42 16.08 13.12 -8.80
N ALA A 43 15.55 13.80 -7.77
CA ALA A 43 15.68 15.25 -7.62
C ALA A 43 17.14 15.68 -7.43
N TRP A 44 17.90 14.94 -6.62
CA TRP A 44 19.34 15.15 -6.46
C TRP A 44 20.10 14.96 -7.77
N GLN A 45 19.79 13.92 -8.54
CA GLN A 45 20.41 13.69 -9.86
C GLN A 45 20.13 14.83 -10.84
N LEU A 46 18.91 15.37 -10.84
CA LEU A 46 18.59 16.57 -11.63
C LEU A 46 19.41 17.78 -11.17
N ALA A 47 19.55 18.00 -9.86
CA ALA A 47 20.29 19.13 -9.32
C ALA A 47 21.79 19.09 -9.66
N VAL A 48 22.39 17.89 -9.73
CA VAL A 48 23.80 17.69 -10.10
C VAL A 48 24.00 17.65 -11.63
N GLY A 49 22.94 17.76 -12.43
CA GLY A 49 23.02 17.78 -13.88
C GLY A 49 23.25 16.39 -14.50
N ALA A 50 22.78 15.32 -13.85
CA ALA A 50 22.88 13.98 -14.40
C ALA A 50 22.09 13.85 -15.71
N PRO A 51 22.53 12.96 -16.63
CA PRO A 51 21.78 12.65 -17.85
C PRO A 51 20.32 12.31 -17.57
N LEU A 52 19.39 12.91 -18.32
CA LEU A 52 17.96 12.69 -18.13
C LEU A 52 17.55 11.22 -18.20
N MET A 53 18.22 10.41 -19.03
CA MET A 53 17.97 8.96 -19.08
C MET A 53 18.22 8.26 -17.74
N ILE A 54 19.22 8.69 -16.98
CA ILE A 54 19.53 8.14 -15.66
C ILE A 54 18.46 8.57 -14.65
N VAL A 55 18.09 9.85 -14.66
CA VAL A 55 17.01 10.40 -13.82
C VAL A 55 15.70 9.66 -14.06
N LEU A 56 15.30 9.50 -15.32
CA LEU A 56 14.06 8.81 -15.70
C LEU A 56 14.10 7.33 -15.31
N SER A 57 15.26 6.68 -15.43
CA SER A 57 15.42 5.28 -15.00
C SER A 57 15.20 5.14 -13.50
N VAL A 58 15.76 6.04 -12.67
CA VAL A 58 15.53 6.04 -11.22
C VAL A 58 14.09 6.41 -10.88
N LEU A 59 13.52 7.43 -11.54
CA LEU A 59 12.13 7.86 -11.34
C LEU A 59 11.14 6.73 -11.69
N SER A 60 11.45 5.91 -12.70
CA SER A 60 10.60 4.78 -13.10
C SER A 60 10.40 3.76 -11.98
N MET A 61 11.36 3.64 -11.05
CA MET A 61 11.26 2.76 -9.89
C MET A 61 10.16 3.18 -8.91
N CYS A 62 9.71 4.44 -8.92
CA CYS A 62 8.57 4.88 -8.12
C CYS A 62 7.30 4.08 -8.43
N LEU A 63 7.10 3.65 -9.68
CA LEU A 63 5.90 2.93 -10.11
C LEU A 63 5.76 1.55 -9.43
N PRO A 64 6.71 0.60 -9.54
CA PRO A 64 6.60 -0.70 -8.88
C PRO A 64 6.53 -0.57 -7.35
N PHE A 65 7.29 0.35 -6.74
CA PHE A 65 7.21 0.55 -5.29
C PHE A 65 5.86 1.11 -4.84
N SER A 66 5.26 2.04 -5.60
CA SER A 66 3.91 2.54 -5.34
C SER A 66 2.86 1.44 -5.47
N ILE A 67 2.98 0.56 -6.47
CA ILE A 67 2.10 -0.61 -6.64
C ILE A 67 2.20 -1.53 -5.41
N HIS A 68 3.41 -1.81 -4.90
CA HIS A 68 3.59 -2.59 -3.67
C HIS A 68 2.99 -1.89 -2.45
N ALA A 69 3.17 -0.58 -2.30
CA ALA A 69 2.60 0.20 -1.21
C ALA A 69 1.07 0.12 -1.18
N ILE A 70 0.44 0.33 -2.36
CA ILE A 70 -1.01 0.23 -2.55
C ILE A 70 -1.50 -1.20 -2.30
N ARG A 71 -0.78 -2.21 -2.80
CA ARG A 71 -1.13 -3.63 -2.59
C ARG A 71 -1.16 -4.01 -1.11
N TRP A 72 -0.19 -3.56 -0.32
CA TRP A 72 -0.17 -3.84 1.13
C TRP A 72 -1.25 -3.08 1.89
N SER A 73 -1.56 -1.85 1.49
CA SER A 73 -2.67 -1.10 2.08
C SER A 73 -4.03 -1.68 1.73
N TYR A 74 -4.21 -2.14 0.48
CA TYR A 74 -5.42 -2.85 0.06
C TYR A 74 -5.60 -4.16 0.86
N ARG A 75 -4.53 -4.93 1.07
CA ARG A 75 -4.59 -6.12 1.93
C ARG A 75 -4.98 -5.79 3.37
N ALA A 76 -4.45 -4.70 3.93
CA ALA A 76 -4.85 -4.24 5.27
C ALA A 76 -6.33 -3.86 5.32
N TRP A 77 -6.84 -3.19 4.28
CA TRP A 77 -8.26 -2.87 4.14
C TRP A 77 -9.12 -4.14 3.98
N GLN A 78 -8.72 -5.11 3.16
CA GLN A 78 -9.44 -6.40 3.03
C GLN A 78 -9.52 -7.16 4.37
N VAL A 79 -8.44 -7.17 5.14
CA VAL A 79 -8.42 -7.78 6.48
C VAL A 79 -9.33 -7.03 7.44
N ARG A 80 -9.40 -5.68 7.38
CA ARG A 80 -10.28 -4.85 8.21
C ARG A 80 -11.75 -5.01 7.86
N SER A 81 -12.08 -5.02 6.57
CA SER A 81 -13.46 -5.07 6.07
C SER A 81 -14.05 -6.49 6.09
N GLY A 82 -13.23 -7.53 6.27
CA GLY A 82 -13.68 -8.93 6.26
C GLY A 82 -14.11 -9.43 4.87
N THR A 83 -14.05 -8.57 3.85
CA THR A 83 -14.43 -8.84 2.46
C THR A 83 -13.21 -9.30 1.66
N LEU A 84 -12.85 -10.57 1.80
CA LEU A 84 -11.96 -11.24 0.85
C LEU A 84 -12.78 -11.62 -0.40
N PHE A 85 -12.35 -11.14 -1.57
CA PHE A 85 -12.90 -11.47 -2.91
C PHE A 85 -14.35 -11.04 -3.20
N VAL A 86 -14.75 -9.83 -2.78
CA VAL A 86 -16.02 -9.24 -3.22
C VAL A 86 -15.79 -8.36 -4.45
N GLU A 87 -16.63 -8.51 -5.47
CA GLU A 87 -16.61 -7.68 -6.66
C GLU A 87 -16.78 -6.18 -6.29
N GLY A 88 -16.01 -5.30 -6.94
CA GLY A 88 -15.97 -3.86 -6.62
C GLY A 88 -15.26 -3.48 -5.31
N ALA A 89 -14.59 -4.42 -4.62
CA ALA A 89 -13.82 -4.13 -3.41
C ALA A 89 -12.70 -3.11 -3.60
N PHE A 90 -12.04 -3.11 -4.77
CA PHE A 90 -11.02 -2.12 -5.10
C PHE A 90 -11.61 -0.70 -5.21
N GLY A 91 -12.78 -0.54 -5.83
CA GLY A 91 -13.46 0.75 -5.94
C GLY A 91 -13.92 1.30 -4.58
N ARG A 92 -14.34 0.43 -3.66
CA ARG A 92 -14.65 0.83 -2.27
C ARG A 92 -13.39 1.25 -1.51
N TYR A 93 -12.29 0.51 -1.66
CA TYR A 93 -10.99 0.86 -1.10
C TYR A 93 -10.46 2.22 -1.60
N VAL A 94 -10.50 2.47 -2.91
CA VAL A 94 -10.07 3.73 -3.52
C VAL A 94 -10.89 4.89 -2.96
N ARG A 95 -12.21 4.73 -2.84
CA ARG A 95 -13.11 5.73 -2.26
C ARG A 95 -12.83 6.00 -0.78
N ASP A 96 -12.71 4.95 0.04
CA ASP A 96 -12.44 5.09 1.47
C ASP A 96 -11.06 5.73 1.73
N MET A 97 -10.06 5.39 0.92
CA MET A 97 -8.68 5.77 1.20
C MET A 97 -8.23 7.08 0.53
N LEU A 98 -8.80 7.46 -0.61
CA LEU A 98 -8.51 8.75 -1.25
C LEU A 98 -9.45 9.87 -0.81
N TRP A 99 -10.67 9.58 -0.33
CA TRP A 99 -11.66 10.62 -0.03
C TRP A 99 -12.12 10.69 1.44
N VAL A 100 -12.15 9.59 2.19
CA VAL A 100 -12.89 9.58 3.49
C VAL A 100 -11.99 9.71 4.72
N ARG A 101 -10.66 9.56 4.60
CA ARG A 101 -9.76 9.59 5.78
C ARG A 101 -8.99 10.89 6.00
N GLY A 102 -9.30 11.94 5.23
CA GLY A 102 -8.79 13.31 5.44
C GLY A 102 -9.76 14.24 6.18
N ILE A 103 -10.96 13.77 6.52
CA ILE A 103 -11.98 14.53 7.26
C ILE A 103 -12.42 13.67 8.46
N GLN A 104 -11.54 13.54 9.45
CA GLN A 104 -11.88 13.27 10.85
C GLN A 104 -10.68 13.50 11.74
#